data_AF-A0A1A9B577-F1
#
_entry.id   AF-A0A1A9B577-F1
#
_cell.length_a   1.000
_cell.length_b   1.000
_cell.length_c   1.000
_cell.angle_alpha   90.00
_cell.angle_beta   90.00
_cell.angle_gamma   90.00
#
_symmetry.space_group_name_H-M   'P 1'
#
loop_
_entity.id
_entity.type
_entity.pdbx_description
1 polymer ?
#
loop_
_entity_poly.entity_id
_entity_poly.type
_entity_poly.pdbx_seq_one_letter_code
_entity_poly.pdbx_strand_id
1 'polypeptide(L)'
;MGWEPAEVTEHEYDEQDRLIRSVTSREPEWDDEERGWMLALTVYRASLCPHCGRPLSVCTDPESEGHWVVPPPRRCFASTALRSAAPEYKDSPQPEALLLHAERR
;
A
#
# COMPACT_ATOMS: atom_id res chain seq x y z
N MET A 1 8.80 6.06 17.49
CA MET A 1 7.98 5.65 18.63
C MET A 1 6.57 5.44 18.10
N GLY A 2 5.96 4.29 18.38
CA GLY A 2 4.61 3.97 17.90
C GLY A 2 3.56 4.71 18.73
N TRP A 3 2.37 4.90 18.16
CA TRP A 3 1.20 5.36 18.88
C TRP A 3 0.52 4.15 19.56
N GLU A 4 0.07 4.32 20.80
CA GLU A 4 -0.68 3.30 21.56
C GLU A 4 -2.03 3.90 21.98
N PRO A 5 -3.16 3.22 21.71
CA PRO A 5 -4.48 3.72 22.07
C PRO A 5 -4.62 3.86 23.59
N ALA A 6 -5.29 4.93 24.03
CA ALA A 6 -5.58 5.10 25.45
C ALA A 6 -6.51 3.99 25.98
N GLU A 7 -6.24 3.52 27.20
CA GLU A 7 -7.07 2.53 27.90
C GLU A 7 -7.54 3.10 29.24
N VAL A 8 -8.83 2.95 29.53
CA VAL A 8 -9.44 3.32 30.81
C VAL A 8 -10.09 2.08 31.39
N THR A 9 -9.74 1.74 32.63
CA THR A 9 -10.37 0.63 33.37
C THR A 9 -11.20 1.18 34.52
N GLU A 10 -12.50 0.93 34.48
CA GLU A 10 -13.45 1.28 35.52
C GLU A 10 -13.72 0.06 36.42
N HIS A 11 -13.61 0.27 37.73
CA HIS A 11 -13.81 -0.76 38.75
C HIS A 11 -15.04 -0.41 39.60
N GLU A 12 -15.94 -1.38 39.79
CA GLU A 12 -17.06 -1.27 40.73
C GLU A 12 -16.80 -2.20 41.92
N TYR A 13 -17.02 -1.69 43.13
CA TYR A 13 -16.80 -2.40 44.39
C TYR A 13 -18.13 -2.47 45.18
N ASP A 14 -18.30 -3.53 45.98
CA ASP A 14 -19.45 -3.66 46.88
C ASP A 14 -19.24 -2.92 48.21
N GLU A 15 -20.25 -2.95 49.09
CA GLU A 15 -20.21 -2.32 50.43
C GLU A 15 -19.12 -2.89 51.36
N GLN A 16 -18.52 -4.02 50.99
CA GLN A 16 -17.47 -4.71 51.74
C GLN A 16 -16.09 -4.49 51.08
N ASP A 17 -15.98 -3.50 50.19
CA ASP A 17 -14.78 -3.11 49.45
C ASP A 17 -14.21 -4.24 48.55
N ARG A 18 -15.07 -5.16 48.11
CA ARG A 18 -14.69 -6.22 47.16
C ARG A 18 -15.03 -5.81 45.75
N LEU A 19 -14.09 -5.99 44.83
CA LEU A 19 -14.30 -5.74 43.41
C LEU A 19 -15.40 -6.67 42.87
N ILE A 20 -16.46 -6.10 42.31
CA ILE A 20 -17.59 -6.84 41.71
C ILE A 20 -17.67 -6.69 40.19
N ARG A 21 -17.06 -5.64 39.60
CA ARG A 21 -16.98 -5.46 38.15
C ARG A 21 -15.71 -4.72 37.76
N SER A 22 -15.14 -5.10 36.63
CA SER A 22 -14.04 -4.38 35.99
C SER A 22 -14.34 -4.28 34.50
N VAL A 23 -14.36 -3.06 33.95
CA VAL A 23 -14.59 -2.79 32.53
C VAL A 23 -13.43 -1.99 31.99
N THR A 24 -12.76 -2.50 30.96
CA THR A 24 -11.72 -1.75 30.24
C THR A 24 -12.29 -1.27 28.91
N SER A 25 -12.28 0.04 28.69
CA SER A 25 -12.58 0.68 27.41
C SER A 25 -11.29 1.20 26.78
N ARG A 26 -11.15 1.00 25.47
CA ARG A 26 -9.98 1.41 24.70
C ARG A 26 -10.38 2.40 23.61
N GLU A 27 -9.52 3.40 23.38
CA GLU A 27 -9.62 4.29 22.23
C GLU A 27 -9.60 3.47 20.93
N PRO A 28 -10.55 3.70 19.99
CA PRO A 28 -10.49 3.08 18.69
C PRO A 28 -9.15 3.36 18.02
N GLU A 29 -8.55 2.34 17.41
CA GLU A 29 -7.27 2.52 16.72
C GLU A 29 -7.37 3.57 15.61
N TRP A 30 -8.54 3.66 14.96
CA TRP A 30 -8.82 4.62 13.91
C TRP A 30 -9.97 5.52 14.32
N ASP A 31 -9.78 6.81 14.12
CA ASP A 31 -10.88 7.76 14.25
C ASP A 31 -11.88 7.63 13.07
N ASP A 32 -12.99 8.38 13.16
CA ASP A 32 -14.03 8.35 12.13
C ASP A 32 -13.55 8.89 10.77
N GLU A 33 -12.57 9.80 10.75
CA GLU A 33 -11.98 10.35 9.53
C GLU A 33 -11.09 9.31 8.83
N GLU A 34 -10.22 8.65 9.58
CA GLU A 34 -9.35 7.57 9.11
C GLU A 34 -10.17 6.38 8.59
N ARG A 35 -11.22 5.98 9.32
CA ARG A 35 -12.20 5.00 8.84
C ARG A 35 -12.88 5.49 7.57
N GLY A 36 -13.25 6.77 7.51
CA GLY A 36 -13.82 7.42 6.33
C GLY A 36 -12.90 7.32 5.11
N TRP A 37 -11.61 7.58 5.26
CA TRP A 37 -10.62 7.43 4.20
C TRP A 37 -10.52 5.98 3.70
N MET A 38 -10.56 5.01 4.60
CA MET A 38 -10.44 3.60 4.23
C MET A 38 -11.70 3.06 3.53
N LEU A 39 -12.88 3.55 3.91
CA LEU A 39 -14.12 3.31 3.18
C LEU A 39 -14.09 4.00 1.80
N ALA A 40 -13.65 5.26 1.72
CA ALA A 40 -13.51 5.98 0.46
C ALA A 40 -12.53 5.29 -0.49
N LEU A 41 -11.39 4.81 0.03
CA LEU A 41 -10.41 4.03 -0.72
C LEU A 41 -11.00 2.74 -1.27
N THR A 42 -11.88 2.08 -0.50
CA THR A 42 -12.58 0.86 -0.92
C THR A 42 -13.51 1.15 -2.11
N VAL A 43 -14.33 2.20 -2.01
CA VAL A 43 -15.23 2.64 -3.09
C VAL A 43 -14.43 3.05 -4.33
N TYR A 44 -13.35 3.83 -4.15
CA TYR A 44 -12.47 4.23 -5.24
C TYR A 44 -11.88 3.02 -5.96
N ARG A 45 -11.29 2.06 -5.23
CA ARG A 45 -10.73 0.84 -5.82
C ARG A 45 -11.77 0.01 -6.56
N ALA A 46 -12.99 -0.09 -6.02
CA ALA A 46 -14.11 -0.79 -6.66
C ALA A 46 -14.54 -0.13 -7.99
N SER A 47 -14.29 1.18 -8.14
CA SER A 47 -14.55 1.92 -9.38
C SER A 47 -13.46 1.78 -10.45
N LEU A 48 -12.36 1.08 -10.17
CA LEU A 48 -11.27 0.85 -11.13
C LEU A 48 -11.39 -0.53 -11.78
N CYS A 49 -10.95 -0.63 -13.03
CA CYS A 49 -10.81 -1.90 -13.74
C CYS A 49 -9.70 -2.75 -13.09
N PRO A 50 -9.96 -4.02 -12.72
CA PRO A 50 -8.99 -4.87 -12.03
C PRO A 50 -7.80 -5.31 -12.92
N HIS A 51 -7.90 -5.11 -14.24
CA HIS A 51 -6.84 -5.50 -15.18
C HIS A 51 -5.88 -4.36 -15.52
N CYS A 52 -6.41 -3.15 -15.75
CA CYS A 52 -5.61 -2.03 -16.24
C CYS A 52 -5.55 -0.83 -15.28
N GLY A 53 -6.32 -0.85 -14.18
CA GLY A 53 -6.30 0.18 -13.13
C GLY A 53 -6.94 1.53 -13.51
N ARG A 54 -7.57 1.63 -14.68
CA ARG A 54 -8.31 2.83 -15.13
C ARG A 54 -9.74 2.83 -14.60
N PRO A 55 -10.46 3.98 -14.60
CA PRO A 55 -11.87 4.02 -14.22
C PRO A 55 -12.70 3.02 -15.03
N LEU A 56 -13.50 2.20 -14.35
CA LEU A 56 -14.32 1.16 -14.97
C LEU A 56 -15.30 1.76 -15.97
N SER A 57 -15.86 2.93 -15.63
CA SER A 57 -16.76 3.69 -16.51
C SER A 57 -16.17 3.99 -17.87
N VAL A 58 -14.85 4.22 -17.97
CA VAL A 58 -14.14 4.47 -19.24
C VAL A 58 -13.78 3.16 -19.94
N CYS A 59 -13.45 2.11 -19.17
CA CYS A 59 -13.10 0.80 -19.73
C CYS A 59 -14.28 0.04 -20.33
N THR A 60 -15.48 0.24 -19.79
CA THR A 60 -16.71 -0.44 -20.22
C THR A 60 -17.63 0.44 -21.05
N ASP A 61 -17.20 1.65 -21.39
CA ASP A 61 -17.95 2.56 -22.26
C ASP A 61 -17.94 2.03 -23.71
N PRO A 62 -19.11 1.69 -24.29
CA PRO A 62 -19.18 1.26 -25.68
C PRO A 62 -18.67 2.32 -26.67
N GLU A 63 -18.78 3.60 -26.34
CA GLU A 63 -18.26 4.68 -27.19
C GLU A 63 -16.73 4.70 -27.25
N SER A 64 -16.05 3.99 -26.35
CA SER A 64 -14.59 3.85 -26.36
C SER A 64 -14.09 2.71 -27.27
N GLU A 65 -14.97 1.97 -27.94
CA GLU A 65 -14.57 0.91 -28.87
C GLU A 65 -13.69 1.44 -30.01
N GLY A 66 -12.50 0.85 -30.20
CA GLY A 66 -11.55 1.29 -31.22
C GLY A 66 -10.76 2.58 -30.89
N HIS A 67 -11.03 3.24 -29.76
CA HIS A 67 -10.37 4.48 -29.37
C HIS A 67 -9.07 4.30 -28.56
N TRP A 68 -8.74 3.07 -28.17
CA TRP A 68 -7.51 2.77 -27.43
C TRP A 68 -6.31 2.53 -28.34
N VAL A 69 -5.24 3.29 -28.14
CA VAL A 69 -3.97 3.12 -28.86
C VAL A 69 -2.88 2.69 -27.90
N VAL A 70 -2.17 1.61 -28.25
CA VAL A 70 -0.98 1.16 -27.53
C VAL A 70 0.24 1.85 -28.16
N PRO A 71 0.90 2.80 -27.46
CA PRO A 71 2.10 3.43 -28.00
C PRO A 71 3.27 2.43 -28.07
N PRO A 72 4.33 2.72 -28.83
CA PRO A 72 5.55 1.92 -28.83
C PRO A 72 6.12 1.77 -27.41
N PRO A 73 6.77 0.62 -27.11
CA PRO A 73 7.37 0.39 -25.80
C PRO A 73 8.43 1.43 -25.47
N ARG A 74 8.44 1.91 -24.21
CA ARG A 74 9.49 2.79 -23.70
C ARG A 74 10.64 1.97 -23.13
N ARG A 75 11.87 2.23 -23.60
CA ARG A 75 13.08 1.60 -23.05
C ARG A 75 13.60 2.39 -21.84
N CYS A 76 13.84 1.72 -20.72
CA CYS A 76 14.57 2.30 -19.59
C CYS A 76 16.08 2.29 -19.87
N PHE A 77 16.66 3.46 -20.11
CA PHE A 77 18.10 3.59 -20.38
C PHE A 77 18.97 3.25 -19.17
N ALA A 78 18.51 3.56 -17.95
CA ALA A 78 19.20 3.16 -16.72
C ALA A 78 19.27 1.62 -16.60
N SER A 79 18.14 0.93 -16.76
CA SER A 79 18.12 -0.55 -16.76
C SER A 79 18.91 -1.15 -17.91
N THR A 80 18.98 -0.47 -19.06
CA THR A 80 19.83 -0.88 -20.19
C THR A 80 21.30 -0.84 -19.78
N ALA A 81 21.77 0.28 -19.22
CA ALA A 81 23.14 0.43 -18.74
C ALA A 81 23.51 -0.64 -17.69
N LEU A 82 22.63 -0.87 -16.71
CA LEU A 82 22.81 -1.91 -15.68
C LEU A 82 22.96 -3.31 -16.31
N ARG A 83 22.06 -3.68 -17.22
CA ARG A 83 22.08 -5.00 -17.87
C ARG A 83 23.26 -5.16 -18.83
N SER A 84 23.70 -4.07 -19.44
CA SER A 84 24.90 -4.05 -20.29
C SER A 84 26.20 -4.17 -19.48
N ALA A 85 26.24 -3.63 -18.25
CA ALA A 85 27.39 -3.72 -17.37
C ALA A 85 27.46 -5.05 -16.59
N ALA A 86 26.32 -5.70 -16.33
CA ALA A 86 26.28 -6.94 -15.54
C ALA A 86 27.24 -8.07 -16.00
N PRO A 87 27.45 -8.32 -17.31
CA PRO A 87 28.42 -9.31 -17.78
C PRO A 87 29.87 -9.02 -17.37
N GLU A 88 30.24 -7.77 -17.09
CA GLU A 88 31.59 -7.39 -16.65
C GLU A 88 31.94 -7.97 -15.28
N TYR A 89 30.93 -8.22 -14.44
CA TYR A 89 31.11 -8.69 -13.07
C TYR A 89 30.82 -10.18 -12.87
N LYS A 90 30.59 -10.92 -13.96
CA LYS A 90 30.17 -12.34 -13.90
C LYS A 90 31.12 -13.26 -13.12
N ASP A 91 32.42 -12.92 -13.08
CA ASP A 91 33.47 -13.71 -12.42
C ASP A 91 33.82 -13.15 -11.02
N SER A 92 33.09 -12.14 -10.54
CA SER A 92 33.25 -11.62 -9.18
C SER A 92 32.75 -12.63 -8.16
N PRO A 93 33.24 -12.64 -6.91
CA PRO A 93 32.67 -13.47 -5.85
C PRO A 93 31.18 -13.13 -5.62
N GLN A 94 30.33 -14.15 -5.59
CA GLN A 94 28.86 -14.00 -5.41
C GLN A 94 28.24 -12.99 -6.41
N PRO A 95 28.40 -13.19 -7.73
CA PRO A 95 28.01 -12.20 -8.74
C PRO A 95 26.50 -11.89 -8.71
N GLU A 96 25.66 -12.83 -8.29
CA GLU A 96 24.21 -12.67 -8.12
C GLU A 96 23.82 -11.77 -6.95
N ALA A 97 24.72 -11.54 -5.99
CA ALA A 97 24.51 -10.66 -4.86
C ALA A 97 24.95 -9.21 -5.13
N LEU A 98 25.52 -8.93 -6.32
CA LEU A 98 25.99 -7.58 -6.67
C LEU A 98 24.82 -6.66 -7.03
N LEU A 99 24.70 -5.56 -6.27
CA LEU A 99 23.71 -4.51 -6.52
C LEU A 99 24.31 -3.41 -7.40
N LEU A 100 24.18 -3.57 -8.71
CA LEU A 100 24.62 -2.55 -9.67
C LEU A 100 23.70 -1.32 -9.60
N HIS A 101 24.30 -0.13 -9.51
CA HIS A 101 23.60 1.15 -9.52
C HIS A 101 23.99 1.96 -10.77
N ALA A 102 23.02 2.67 -11.34
CA ALA A 102 23.23 3.53 -12.51
C ALA A 102 23.11 5.00 -12.10
N GLU A 103 24.17 5.76 -12.35
CA GLU A 103 24.22 7.20 -12.09
C GLU A 103 23.95 8.00 -13.36
N ARG A 104 23.29 9.15 -13.21
CA ARG A 104 23.05 10.09 -14.29
C ARG A 104 24.17 11.13 -14.32
N ARG A 105 24.82 11.28 -15.47
CA ARG A 105 25.86 12.29 -15.74
C ARG A 105 25.26 13.63 -16.13
#